data_AF-A0A848Q5Z5-F1
#
_entry.id   AF-A0A848Q5Z5-F1
#
_cell.length_a   1.000
_cell.length_b   1.000
_cell.length_c   1.000
_cell.angle_alpha   90.00
_cell.angle_beta   90.00
_cell.angle_gamma   90.00
#
_symmetry.space_group_name_H-M   'P 1'
#
loop_
_entity.id
_entity.type
_entity.pdbx_description
1 polymer ?
#
loop_
_entity_poly.entity_id
_entity_poly.type
_entity_poly.pdbx_seq_one_letter_code
_entity_poly.pdbx_strand_id
1 'polypeptide(L)'
;MNKYRDAIASNLVYLRRKNNLTQQELAIKINYSDNAISRWERAEVTPTIETLEIVADFYGVTVANLIDERFSSKDEKSESGIVLKRIFIALFSISIVWLFAIISFIYVEMFKDSLGENARHAWLIFISALPISCLLAYYFNRLWGTKLLNLIIWSIFVWTVLANVYLYLLMISNQNFWLIFILGAPAQLAMILWYFIRR
;
A
#
# COMPACT_ATOMS: atom_id res chain seq x y z
N MET A 1 6.45 -40.80 9.23
CA MET A 1 6.31 -39.55 8.45
C MET A 1 7.69 -39.08 8.04
N ASN A 2 7.92 -38.82 6.75
CA ASN A 2 9.22 -38.32 6.28
C ASN A 2 9.22 -36.79 6.42
N LYS A 3 9.86 -36.30 7.48
CA LYS A 3 9.95 -34.90 7.87
C LYS A 3 10.23 -33.94 6.69
N TYR A 4 11.15 -34.33 5.80
CA TYR A 4 11.54 -33.51 4.66
C TYR A 4 10.51 -33.49 3.53
N ARG A 5 9.79 -34.58 3.32
CA ARG A 5 8.75 -34.66 2.31
C ARG A 5 7.59 -33.73 2.63
N ASP A 6 7.18 -33.71 3.90
CA ASP A 6 6.08 -32.87 4.37
C ASP A 6 6.50 -31.38 4.38
N ALA A 7 7.76 -31.09 4.72
CA ALA A 7 8.34 -29.74 4.60
C ALA A 7 8.33 -29.23 3.15
N ILE A 8 8.82 -30.04 2.20
CA ILE A 8 8.82 -29.69 0.77
C ILE A 8 7.40 -29.44 0.27
N ALA A 9 6.47 -30.36 0.55
CA ALA A 9 5.08 -30.22 0.12
C ALA A 9 4.44 -28.92 0.65
N SER A 10 4.62 -28.61 1.94
CA SER A 10 4.06 -27.39 2.54
C SER A 10 4.71 -26.10 2.01
N ASN A 11 6.02 -26.10 1.78
CA ASN A 11 6.73 -24.95 1.22
C ASN A 11 6.38 -24.70 -0.25
N LEU A 12 6.15 -25.75 -1.04
CA LEU A 12 5.65 -25.62 -2.42
C LEU A 12 4.26 -24.98 -2.47
N VAL A 13 3.33 -25.45 -1.62
CA VAL A 13 1.99 -24.85 -1.49
C VAL A 13 2.08 -23.39 -1.07
N TYR A 14 2.94 -23.08 -0.11
CA TYR A 14 3.19 -21.72 0.36
C TYR A 14 3.66 -20.81 -0.77
N LEU A 15 4.73 -21.18 -1.47
CA LEU A 15 5.31 -20.37 -2.56
C LEU A 15 4.33 -20.16 -3.70
N ARG A 16 3.56 -21.20 -4.08
CA ARG A 16 2.54 -21.10 -5.12
C ARG A 16 1.45 -20.10 -4.73
N ARG A 17 0.92 -20.20 -3.51
CA ARG A 17 -0.12 -19.29 -3.01
C ARG A 17 0.40 -17.87 -2.86
N LYS A 18 1.63 -17.70 -2.38
CA LYS A 18 2.30 -16.38 -2.27
C LYS A 18 2.37 -15.68 -3.63
N ASN A 19 2.57 -16.42 -4.71
CA ASN A 19 2.62 -15.90 -6.08
C ASN A 19 1.25 -15.84 -6.79
N ASN A 20 0.15 -16.15 -6.09
CA ASN A 20 -1.22 -16.20 -6.63
C ASN A 20 -1.35 -17.11 -7.87
N LEU A 21 -0.60 -18.21 -7.92
CA LEU A 21 -0.64 -19.15 -9.06
C LEU A 21 -1.60 -20.31 -8.79
N THR A 22 -2.32 -20.73 -9.82
CA THR A 22 -2.97 -22.05 -9.82
C THR A 22 -1.92 -23.16 -10.00
N GLN A 23 -2.28 -24.41 -9.67
CA GLN A 23 -1.38 -25.55 -9.92
C GLN A 23 -1.03 -25.67 -11.41
N GLN A 24 -2.01 -25.41 -12.29
CA GLN A 24 -1.84 -25.44 -13.74
C GLN A 24 -0.91 -24.34 -14.24
N GLU A 25 -1.09 -23.11 -13.76
CA GLU A 25 -0.21 -21.98 -14.11
C GLU A 25 1.23 -22.21 -13.67
N LEU A 26 1.43 -22.75 -12.47
CA LEU A 26 2.77 -23.13 -12.02
C LEU A 26 3.36 -24.19 -12.95
N ALA A 27 2.59 -25.23 -13.29
CA ALA A 27 3.03 -26.32 -14.15
C ALA A 27 3.54 -25.83 -15.50
N ILE A 28 2.79 -24.92 -16.14
CA ILE A 28 3.19 -24.28 -17.40
C ILE A 28 4.50 -23.51 -17.23
N LYS A 29 4.67 -22.75 -16.13
CA LYS A 29 5.85 -21.92 -15.89
C LYS A 29 7.14 -22.71 -15.66
N ILE A 30 7.06 -23.84 -14.96
CA ILE A 30 8.23 -24.70 -14.70
C ILE A 30 8.34 -25.89 -15.67
N ASN A 31 7.49 -25.94 -16.71
CA ASN A 31 7.44 -26.99 -17.73
C ASN A 31 7.20 -28.41 -17.16
N TYR A 32 6.23 -28.54 -16.26
CA TYR A 32 5.74 -29.80 -15.70
C TYR A 32 4.24 -29.99 -15.90
N SER A 33 3.72 -31.18 -15.61
CA SER A 33 2.28 -31.42 -15.57
C SER A 33 1.67 -30.93 -14.26
N ASP A 34 0.43 -30.43 -14.34
CA ASP A 34 -0.38 -30.07 -13.18
C ASP A 34 -0.53 -31.24 -12.20
N ASN A 35 -0.68 -32.46 -12.72
CA ASN A 35 -0.71 -33.69 -11.95
C ASN A 35 0.58 -33.91 -11.14
N ALA A 36 1.77 -33.62 -11.70
CA ALA A 36 3.02 -33.74 -10.97
C ALA A 36 3.08 -32.78 -9.77
N ILE A 37 2.73 -31.51 -10.00
CA ILE A 37 2.66 -30.50 -8.94
C ILE A 37 1.67 -30.90 -7.85
N SER A 38 0.48 -31.38 -8.26
CA SER A 38 -0.55 -31.81 -7.33
C SER A 38 -0.07 -32.93 -6.40
N ARG A 39 0.71 -33.90 -6.93
CA ARG A 39 1.28 -35.00 -6.15
C ARG A 39 2.40 -34.53 -5.22
N TRP A 40 3.21 -33.55 -5.63
CA TRP A 40 4.24 -32.95 -4.78
C TRP A 40 3.63 -32.17 -3.62
N GLU A 41 2.61 -31.35 -3.89
CA GLU A 41 1.88 -30.58 -2.87
C GLU A 41 1.14 -31.46 -1.86
N ARG A 42 0.76 -32.69 -2.23
CA ARG A 42 0.13 -33.67 -1.34
C ARG A 42 1.11 -34.61 -0.62
N ALA A 43 2.42 -34.42 -0.79
CA ALA A 43 3.44 -35.31 -0.26
C ALA A 43 3.31 -36.79 -0.72
N GLU A 44 2.64 -37.04 -1.85
CA GLU A 44 2.50 -38.37 -2.46
C GLU A 44 3.81 -38.80 -3.14
N VAL A 45 4.49 -37.84 -3.77
CA VAL A 45 5.78 -38.02 -4.43
C VAL A 45 6.69 -36.88 -4.03
N THR A 46 7.95 -37.18 -3.75
CA THR A 46 8.98 -36.16 -3.57
C THR A 46 9.57 -35.80 -4.93
N PRO A 47 9.64 -34.52 -5.31
CA PRO A 47 10.37 -34.10 -6.51
C PRO A 47 11.85 -34.48 -6.41
N THR A 48 12.51 -34.66 -7.55
CA THR A 48 13.97 -34.90 -7.58
C THR A 48 14.73 -33.64 -7.22
N ILE A 49 16.02 -33.76 -6.92
CA ILE A 49 16.90 -32.62 -6.61
C ILE A 49 16.94 -31.64 -7.78
N GLU A 50 17.02 -32.14 -9.02
CA GLU A 50 16.97 -31.33 -10.25
C GLU A 50 15.67 -30.53 -10.34
N THR A 51 14.52 -31.14 -10.02
CA THR A 51 13.24 -30.44 -9.98
C THR A 51 13.19 -29.40 -8.87
N LEU A 52 13.74 -29.69 -7.69
CA LEU A 52 13.83 -28.72 -6.59
C LEU A 52 14.68 -27.51 -6.97
N GLU A 53 15.75 -27.70 -7.74
CA GLU A 53 16.59 -26.63 -8.28
C GLU A 53 15.79 -25.73 -9.24
N ILE A 54 15.05 -26.31 -10.19
CA ILE A 54 14.16 -25.56 -11.10
C ILE A 54 13.13 -24.72 -10.32
N VAL A 55 12.52 -25.31 -9.29
CA VAL A 55 11.55 -24.61 -8.45
C VAL A 55 12.22 -23.49 -7.65
N ALA A 56 13.40 -23.77 -7.09
CA ALA A 56 14.18 -22.81 -6.32
C ALA A 56 14.54 -21.59 -7.19
N ASP A 57 15.04 -21.84 -8.40
CA ASP A 57 15.35 -20.80 -9.38
C ASP A 57 14.12 -20.00 -9.80
N PHE A 58 13.00 -20.67 -10.07
CA PHE A 58 11.74 -20.02 -10.44
C PHE A 58 11.23 -19.05 -9.36
N TYR A 59 11.35 -19.42 -8.07
CA TYR A 59 10.93 -18.59 -6.95
C TYR A 59 12.04 -17.69 -6.39
N GLY A 60 13.26 -17.77 -6.89
CA GLY A 60 14.42 -17.03 -6.36
C GLY A 60 14.80 -17.42 -4.93
N VAL A 61 14.56 -18.66 -4.54
CA VAL A 61 14.92 -19.23 -3.22
C VAL A 61 16.01 -20.28 -3.37
N THR A 62 16.54 -20.81 -2.27
CA THR A 62 17.50 -21.92 -2.31
C THR A 62 16.79 -23.26 -2.10
N VAL A 63 17.39 -24.36 -2.58
CA VAL A 63 16.89 -25.72 -2.28
C VAL A 63 16.83 -25.97 -0.76
N ALA A 64 17.77 -25.42 0.00
CA ALA A 64 17.75 -25.48 1.47
C ALA A 64 16.49 -24.84 2.07
N ASN A 65 16.00 -23.75 1.50
CA ASN A 65 14.74 -23.11 1.92
C ASN A 65 13.53 -24.02 1.67
N LEU A 66 13.49 -24.75 0.55
CA LEU A 66 12.39 -25.66 0.23
C LEU A 66 12.27 -26.82 1.24
N ILE A 67 13.40 -27.19 1.87
CA ILE A 67 13.48 -28.31 2.82
C ILE A 67 13.32 -27.84 4.28
N ASP A 68 13.47 -26.53 4.56
CA ASP A 68 13.33 -25.96 5.90
C ASP A 68 11.86 -25.86 6.33
N GLU A 69 11.48 -26.58 7.39
CA GLU A 69 10.13 -26.53 7.99
C GLU A 69 9.69 -25.13 8.43
N ARG A 70 10.65 -24.25 8.72
CA ARG A 70 10.38 -22.89 9.19
C ARG A 70 10.40 -21.85 8.08
N PHE A 71 10.62 -22.24 6.82
CA PHE A 71 10.78 -21.31 5.71
C PHE A 71 9.60 -20.35 5.57
N SER A 72 8.37 -20.86 5.45
CA SER A 72 7.15 -20.05 5.35
C SER A 72 7.05 -19.00 6.47
N SER A 73 7.30 -19.41 7.72
CA SER A 73 7.26 -18.51 8.88
C SER A 73 8.37 -17.46 8.91
N LYS A 74 9.57 -17.78 8.41
CA LYS A 74 10.70 -16.83 8.32
C LYS A 74 10.47 -15.83 7.19
N ASP A 75 9.97 -16.30 6.07
CA ASP A 75 9.69 -15.48 4.89
C ASP A 75 8.58 -14.46 5.16
N GLU A 76 7.48 -14.89 5.81
CA GLU A 76 6.41 -13.97 6.27
C GLU A 76 6.91 -12.92 7.26
N LYS A 77 7.78 -13.30 8.21
CA LYS A 77 8.38 -12.36 9.18
C LYS A 77 9.31 -11.35 8.52
N SER A 78 10.08 -11.80 7.52
CA SER A 78 10.96 -10.93 6.73
C SER A 78 10.16 -9.87 5.97
N GLU A 79 9.10 -10.27 5.26
CA GLU A 79 8.26 -9.33 4.53
C GLU A 79 7.51 -8.35 5.43
N SER A 80 6.87 -8.85 6.50
CA SER A 80 6.15 -7.99 7.44
C SER A 80 7.07 -6.95 8.09
N GLY A 81 8.32 -7.30 8.41
CA GLY A 81 9.32 -6.35 8.89
C GLY A 81 9.67 -5.26 7.88
N ILE A 82 9.74 -5.58 6.58
CA ILE A 82 9.99 -4.60 5.51
C ILE A 82 8.78 -3.68 5.34
N VAL A 83 7.56 -4.22 5.32
CA VAL A 83 6.32 -3.44 5.22
C VAL A 83 6.19 -2.48 6.41
N LEU A 84 6.47 -2.95 7.63
CA LEU A 84 6.43 -2.14 8.83
C LEU A 84 7.42 -0.97 8.74
N LYS A 85 8.67 -1.21 8.31
CA LYS A 85 9.68 -0.15 8.09
C LYS A 85 9.20 0.90 7.08
N ARG A 86 8.58 0.48 5.98
CA ARG A 86 8.02 1.39 4.96
C ARG A 86 6.90 2.27 5.52
N ILE A 87 5.98 1.69 6.31
CA ILE A 87 4.91 2.41 6.98
C ILE A 87 5.49 3.42 7.98
N PHE A 88 6.50 3.03 8.76
CA PHE A 88 7.18 3.94 9.69
C PHE A 88 7.80 5.15 8.98
N ILE A 89 8.48 4.96 7.84
CA ILE A 89 9.05 6.06 7.05
C ILE A 89 7.96 7.03 6.57
N ALA A 90 6.84 6.49 6.08
CA ALA A 90 5.72 7.32 5.63
C ALA A 90 5.08 8.11 6.79
N LEU A 91 4.84 7.47 7.93
CA LEU A 91 4.29 8.12 9.13
C LEU A 91 5.22 9.20 9.68
N PHE A 92 6.53 8.92 9.71
CA PHE A 92 7.54 9.89 10.12
C PHE A 92 7.58 11.11 9.18
N SER A 93 7.43 10.89 7.88
CA SER A 93 7.38 11.99 6.91
C SER A 93 6.13 12.85 7.07
N ILE A 94 4.98 12.22 7.36
CA ILE A 94 3.73 12.93 7.63
C ILE A 94 3.83 13.71 8.95
N SER A 95 4.41 13.15 10.01
CA SER A 95 4.52 13.85 11.29
C SER A 95 5.34 15.14 11.20
N ILE A 96 6.33 15.21 10.30
CA ILE A 96 7.07 16.44 10.01
C ILE A 96 6.14 17.53 9.48
N VAL A 97 5.21 17.21 8.56
CA VAL A 97 4.22 18.17 8.05
C VAL A 97 3.34 18.71 9.17
N TRP A 98 2.88 17.84 10.06
CA TRP A 98 2.07 18.23 11.21
C TRP A 98 2.84 19.07 12.22
N LEU A 99 4.13 18.79 12.41
CA LEU A 99 5.00 19.62 13.25
C LEU A 99 5.06 21.05 12.70
N PHE A 100 5.29 21.22 11.39
CA PHE A 100 5.28 22.55 10.76
C PHE A 100 3.91 23.24 10.86
N ALA A 101 2.81 22.49 10.71
CA ALA A 101 1.46 23.01 10.89
C ALA A 101 1.22 23.52 12.31
N ILE A 102 1.67 22.78 13.33
CA ILE A 102 1.57 23.17 14.75
C ILE A 102 2.43 24.41 15.02
N ILE A 103 3.67 24.45 14.54
CA ILE A 103 4.53 25.63 14.69
C ILE A 103 3.88 26.86 14.06
N SER A 104 3.34 26.72 12.85
CA SER A 104 2.66 27.81 12.14
C SER A 104 1.42 28.28 12.89
N PHE A 105 0.65 27.34 13.47
CA PHE A 105 -0.50 27.66 14.30
C PHE A 105 -0.10 28.42 15.56
N ILE A 106 0.92 27.96 16.29
CA ILE A 106 1.45 28.65 17.49
C ILE A 106 1.91 30.07 17.12
N TYR A 107 2.60 30.22 15.98
CA TYR A 107 3.06 31.53 15.51
C TYR A 107 1.89 32.50 15.26
N VAL A 108 0.82 32.05 14.59
CA VAL A 108 -0.36 32.89 14.33
C VAL A 108 -1.07 33.27 15.62
N GLU A 109 -1.20 32.34 16.57
CA GLU A 109 -1.87 32.63 17.85
C GLU A 109 -1.02 33.55 18.74
N MET A 110 0.31 33.42 18.71
CA MET A 110 1.23 34.27 19.49
C MET A 110 1.23 35.73 19.03
N PHE A 111 1.06 35.97 17.72
CA PHE A 111 1.03 37.32 17.14
C PHE A 111 -0.38 37.80 16.77
N LYS A 112 -1.41 37.22 17.39
CA LYS A 112 -2.83 37.50 17.11
C LYS A 112 -3.17 39.00 17.12
N ASP A 113 -2.60 39.75 18.07
CA ASP A 113 -2.82 41.20 18.19
C ASP A 113 -2.22 41.99 17.01
N SER A 114 -1.15 41.47 16.39
CA SER A 114 -0.51 42.09 15.23
C SER A 114 -1.10 41.64 13.89
N LEU A 115 -1.68 40.43 13.81
CA LEU A 115 -2.27 39.87 12.58
C LEU A 115 -3.74 40.23 12.36
N GLY A 116 -4.42 40.79 13.37
CA GLY A 116 -5.80 41.26 13.27
C GLY A 116 -6.82 40.13 13.04
N GLU A 117 -7.92 40.44 12.34
CA GLU A 117 -9.07 39.55 12.09
C GLU A 117 -8.69 38.18 11.47
N ASN A 118 -7.58 38.11 10.71
CA ASN A 118 -7.12 36.89 10.04
C ASN A 118 -6.69 35.80 11.01
N ALA A 119 -6.20 36.16 12.20
CA ALA A 119 -5.78 35.20 13.22
C ALA A 119 -6.95 34.39 13.79
N ARG A 120 -8.20 34.85 13.65
CA ARG A 120 -9.40 34.09 14.07
C ARG A 120 -9.57 32.76 13.31
N HIS A 121 -8.99 32.66 12.11
CA HIS A 121 -9.11 31.50 11.23
C HIS A 121 -7.83 30.65 11.20
N ALA A 122 -6.96 30.75 12.22
CA ALA A 122 -5.71 30.00 12.30
C ALA A 122 -5.88 28.47 12.16
N TRP A 123 -7.05 27.94 12.54
CA TRP A 123 -7.40 26.52 12.40
C TRP A 123 -7.38 26.03 10.94
N LEU A 124 -7.51 26.91 9.94
CA LEU A 124 -7.43 26.56 8.52
C LEU A 124 -6.06 25.97 8.12
N ILE A 125 -5.00 26.27 8.89
CA ILE A 125 -3.66 25.70 8.71
C ILE A 125 -3.67 24.18 8.85
N PHE A 126 -4.49 23.63 9.75
CA PHE A 126 -4.61 22.18 9.89
C PHE A 126 -5.28 21.55 8.67
N ILE A 127 -6.23 22.25 8.05
CA ILE A 127 -6.93 21.75 6.88
C ILE A 127 -6.04 21.85 5.64
N SER A 128 -5.15 22.83 5.55
CA SER A 128 -4.16 22.90 4.46
C SER A 128 -3.04 21.86 4.60
N ALA A 129 -2.76 21.40 5.82
CA ALA A 129 -1.82 20.30 6.05
C ALA A 129 -2.33 18.94 5.54
N LEU A 130 -3.66 18.76 5.39
CA LEU A 130 -4.26 17.49 4.94
C LEU A 130 -3.93 17.17 3.47
N PRO A 131 -4.14 18.07 2.48
CA PRO A 131 -3.72 17.84 1.09
C PRO A 131 -2.23 17.52 0.96
N ILE A 132 -1.37 18.20 1.72
CA ILE A 132 0.08 17.98 1.70
C ILE A 132 0.41 16.58 2.23
N SER A 133 -0.23 16.17 3.32
CA SER A 133 -0.11 14.83 3.89
C SER A 133 -0.57 13.76 2.90
N CYS A 134 -1.67 14.00 2.17
CA CYS A 134 -2.16 13.10 1.12
C CYS A 134 -1.20 12.99 -0.07
N LEU A 135 -0.53 14.08 -0.47
CA LEU A 135 0.51 14.04 -1.52
C LEU A 135 1.72 13.19 -1.12
N LEU A 136 2.18 13.32 0.13
CA LEU A 136 3.25 12.47 0.66
C LEU A 136 2.83 10.99 0.72
N ALA A 137 1.61 10.72 1.21
CA ALA A 137 1.06 9.38 1.22
C ALA A 137 0.97 8.79 -0.19
N TYR A 138 0.58 9.59 -1.19
CA TYR A 138 0.55 9.18 -2.59
C TYR A 138 1.95 8.83 -3.10
N TYR A 139 2.96 9.66 -2.80
CA TYR A 139 4.34 9.40 -3.19
C TYR A 139 4.86 8.06 -2.64
N PHE A 140 4.69 7.81 -1.33
CA PHE A 140 5.12 6.53 -0.73
C PHE A 140 4.32 5.34 -1.23
N ASN A 141 3.01 5.50 -1.46
CA ASN A 141 2.18 4.45 -2.01
C ASN A 141 2.54 4.14 -3.47
N ARG A 142 3.05 5.11 -4.24
CA ARG A 142 3.57 4.87 -5.59
C ARG A 142 4.88 4.07 -5.57
N LEU A 143 5.70 4.22 -4.55
CA LEU A 143 6.97 3.49 -4.42
C LEU A 143 6.78 2.03 -4.00
N TRP A 144 5.88 1.75 -3.04
CA TRP A 144 5.78 0.44 -2.41
C TRP A 144 4.38 -0.15 -2.29
N GLY A 145 3.35 0.61 -2.66
CA GLY A 145 1.96 0.28 -2.38
C GLY A 145 1.21 -0.31 -3.58
N THR A 146 -0.12 -0.40 -3.43
CA THR A 146 -1.01 -1.02 -4.41
C THR A 146 -1.79 0.02 -5.22
N LYS A 147 -2.26 -0.38 -6.40
CA LYS A 147 -3.12 0.45 -7.26
C LYS A 147 -4.44 0.83 -6.57
N LEU A 148 -4.98 -0.01 -5.68
CA LEU A 148 -6.21 0.28 -4.93
C LEU A 148 -6.00 1.36 -3.88
N LEU A 149 -4.93 1.24 -3.09
CA LEU A 149 -4.55 2.30 -2.13
C LEU A 149 -4.28 3.63 -2.85
N ASN A 150 -3.75 3.57 -4.06
CA ASN A 150 -3.54 4.75 -4.87
C ASN A 150 -4.86 5.49 -5.17
N LEU A 151 -5.90 4.75 -5.57
CA LEU A 151 -7.24 5.31 -5.82
C LEU A 151 -7.83 5.94 -4.56
N ILE A 152 -7.72 5.26 -3.41
CA ILE A 152 -8.23 5.76 -2.13
C ILE A 152 -7.53 7.07 -1.73
N ILE A 153 -6.19 7.12 -1.83
CA ILE A 153 -5.43 8.33 -1.48
C ILE A 153 -5.79 9.49 -2.40
N TRP A 154 -5.92 9.26 -3.71
CA TRP A 154 -6.34 10.29 -4.66
C TRP A 154 -7.75 10.82 -4.39
N SER A 155 -8.68 9.93 -4.04
CA SER A 155 -10.03 10.32 -3.63
C SER A 155 -9.96 11.28 -2.43
N ILE A 156 -9.26 10.87 -1.35
CA ILE A 156 -9.13 11.70 -0.15
C ILE A 156 -8.44 13.03 -0.46
N PHE A 157 -7.42 13.03 -1.32
CA PHE A 157 -6.74 14.24 -1.77
C PHE A 157 -7.70 15.22 -2.46
N VAL A 158 -8.54 14.75 -3.40
CA VAL A 158 -9.49 15.63 -4.10
C VAL A 158 -10.50 16.24 -3.14
N TRP A 159 -11.08 15.45 -2.23
CA TRP A 159 -12.05 15.97 -1.26
C TRP A 159 -11.41 16.93 -0.24
N THR A 160 -10.16 16.69 0.18
CA THR A 160 -9.45 17.60 1.10
C THR A 160 -9.06 18.92 0.41
N VAL A 161 -8.69 18.90 -0.87
CA VAL A 161 -8.45 20.12 -1.66
C VAL A 161 -9.75 20.91 -1.85
N LEU A 162 -10.85 20.26 -2.21
CA LEU A 162 -12.16 20.94 -2.36
C LEU A 162 -12.63 21.55 -1.04
N ALA A 163 -12.48 20.82 0.08
CA ALA A 163 -12.79 21.33 1.40
C ALA A 163 -11.91 22.54 1.78
N ASN A 164 -10.62 22.50 1.46
CA ASN A 164 -9.71 23.61 1.70
C ASN A 164 -10.12 24.87 0.91
N VAL A 165 -10.42 24.71 -0.38
CA VAL A 165 -10.89 25.80 -1.25
C VAL A 165 -12.22 26.36 -0.76
N TYR A 166 -13.18 25.51 -0.39
CA TYR A 166 -14.48 25.92 0.13
C TYR A 166 -14.34 26.81 1.38
N LEU A 167 -13.52 26.39 2.35
CA LEU A 167 -13.34 27.14 3.60
C LEU A 167 -12.58 28.45 3.39
N TYR A 168 -11.64 28.49 2.45
CA TYR A 168 -10.92 29.72 2.11
C TYR A 168 -11.84 30.73 1.40
N LEU A 169 -12.71 30.25 0.50
CA LEU A 169 -13.73 31.10 -0.13
C LEU A 169 -14.76 31.60 0.88
N LEU A 170 -15.19 30.76 1.82
CA LEU A 170 -16.09 31.16 2.90
C LEU A 170 -15.47 32.29 3.73
N MET A 171 -14.18 32.19 4.05
CA MET A 171 -13.43 33.23 4.77
C MET A 171 -13.39 34.56 4.02
N ILE A 172 -13.08 34.56 2.72
CA ILE A 172 -12.88 35.80 1.94
C ILE A 172 -14.20 36.47 1.57
N SER A 173 -15.17 35.67 1.12
CA SER A 173 -16.40 36.18 0.52
C SER A 173 -17.58 36.24 1.48
N ASN A 174 -17.49 35.56 2.64
CA ASN A 174 -18.58 35.35 3.59
C ASN A 174 -19.85 34.75 2.94
N GLN A 175 -19.70 34.10 1.78
CA GLN A 175 -20.78 33.45 1.02
C GLN A 175 -20.57 31.94 0.99
N ASN A 176 -21.67 31.19 1.05
CA ASN A 176 -21.65 29.74 1.07
C ASN A 176 -21.58 29.16 -0.36
N PHE A 177 -20.36 28.88 -0.84
CA PHE A 177 -20.12 28.24 -2.14
C PHE A 177 -20.13 26.70 -2.09
N TRP A 178 -21.11 26.09 -1.41
CA TRP A 178 -21.18 24.63 -1.24
C TRP A 178 -21.25 23.85 -2.56
N LEU A 179 -21.74 24.48 -3.64
CA LEU A 179 -21.83 23.87 -4.97
C LEU A 179 -20.48 23.41 -5.54
N ILE A 180 -19.34 23.89 -5.01
CA ILE A 180 -18.00 23.43 -5.39
C ILE A 180 -17.82 21.92 -5.17
N PHE A 181 -18.50 21.31 -4.21
CA PHE A 181 -18.42 19.87 -3.97
C PHE A 181 -18.98 19.04 -5.12
N ILE A 182 -19.87 19.60 -5.95
CA ILE A 182 -20.38 18.91 -7.15
C ILE A 182 -19.24 18.64 -8.14
N LEU A 183 -18.17 19.44 -8.17
CA LEU A 183 -16.98 19.21 -9.02
C LEU A 183 -16.22 17.93 -8.62
N GLY A 184 -16.32 17.49 -7.37
CA GLY A 184 -15.69 16.26 -6.89
C GLY A 184 -16.30 14.99 -7.49
N ALA A 185 -17.61 14.99 -7.77
CA ALA A 185 -18.33 13.84 -8.29
C ALA A 185 -17.85 13.38 -9.69
N PRO A 186 -17.76 14.23 -10.73
CA PRO A 186 -17.24 13.82 -12.03
C PRO A 186 -15.75 13.45 -11.97
N ALA A 187 -14.95 14.13 -11.14
CA ALA A 187 -13.55 13.78 -10.93
C ALA A 187 -13.40 12.37 -10.34
N GLN A 188 -14.23 12.02 -9.35
CA GLN A 188 -14.25 10.69 -8.75
C GLN A 188 -14.67 9.60 -9.73
N LEU A 189 -15.71 9.86 -10.53
CA LEU A 189 -16.16 8.93 -11.56
C LEU A 189 -15.08 8.67 -12.61
N ALA A 190 -14.39 9.71 -13.08
CA ALA A 190 -13.29 9.58 -14.02
C ALA A 190 -12.14 8.71 -13.46
N MET A 191 -11.80 8.88 -12.18
CA MET A 191 -10.77 8.08 -11.51
C MET A 191 -11.16 6.59 -11.38
N ILE A 192 -12.41 6.30 -11.02
CA ILE A 192 -12.91 4.93 -10.92
C ILE A 192 -12.88 4.25 -12.30
N LEU A 193 -13.35 4.94 -13.35
CA LEU A 193 -13.32 4.41 -14.72
C LEU A 193 -11.89 4.11 -15.18
N TRP A 194 -10.94 5.01 -14.90
CA TRP A 194 -9.54 4.80 -15.26
C TRP A 194 -8.92 3.58 -14.58
N TYR A 195 -9.29 3.30 -13.33
CA TYR A 195 -8.83 2.11 -12.62
C TYR A 195 -9.29 0.81 -13.27
N PHE A 196 -10.53 0.76 -13.76
CA PHE A 196 -11.06 -0.42 -14.45
C PHE A 196 -10.48 -0.61 -15.85
N ILE A 197 -10.20 0.46 -16.59
CA ILE A 197 -9.61 0.38 -17.95
C ILE A 197 -8.16 -0.11 -17.92
N ARG A 198 -7.43 0.14 -16.83
CA ARG A 198 -6.00 -0.19 -16.71
C ARG A 198 -5.75 -1.51 -15.96
N ARG A 199 -6.80 -2.33 -15.82
CA ARG A 199 -6.76 -3.70 -15.32
C ARG A 199 -6.59 -4.65 -16.50
#